data_AF-A0A844EHD3-F1
#
_entry.id   AF-A0A844EHD3-F1
#
_cell.length_a   1.000
_cell.length_b   1.000
_cell.length_c   1.000
_cell.angle_alpha   90.00
_cell.angle_beta   90.00
_cell.angle_gamma   90.00
#
_symmetry.space_group_name_H-M   'P 1'
#
loop_
_entity.id
_entity.type
_entity.pdbx_description
1 polymer ?
#
loop_
_entity_poly.entity_id
_entity_poly.type
_entity_poly.pdbx_seq_one_letter_code
_entity_poly.pdbx_strand_id
1 'polypeptide(L)'
;MINYRRSRKWQILYFLIGGILILSFGFNIWQTQRAQDQLKTQYVTSNTPTIFLHGWSSSLRSEKDMVSAAEVSGAASRRMIIHVRPNGKLKVTGTIKKWMVNPIILVRMDNNRAGEVQYAHWLTKVCKMLKQKYHV
;
A
#
# COMPACT_ATOMS: atom_id res chain seq x y z
N MET A 1 -49.43 -19.54 39.21
CA MET A 1 -49.37 -19.88 37.77
C MET A 1 -48.59 -18.78 37.04
N ILE A 2 -47.31 -19.01 36.74
CA ILE A 2 -46.43 -18.01 36.11
C ILE A 2 -46.67 -18.01 34.59
N ASN A 3 -46.79 -16.81 34.05
CA ASN A 3 -47.39 -16.49 32.75
C ASN A 3 -46.45 -16.84 31.57
N TYR A 4 -46.37 -18.12 31.22
CA TYR A 4 -45.50 -18.69 30.18
C TYR A 4 -45.75 -18.14 28.75
N ARG A 5 -46.92 -17.53 28.50
CA ARG A 5 -47.28 -16.98 27.18
C ARG A 5 -46.64 -15.62 26.88
N ARG A 6 -46.24 -14.87 27.92
CA ARG A 6 -45.56 -13.56 27.76
C ARG A 6 -44.10 -13.77 27.34
N SER A 7 -43.38 -14.72 27.93
CA SER A 7 -41.96 -14.98 27.66
C SER A 7 -41.67 -15.39 26.21
N ARG A 8 -42.51 -16.23 25.60
CA ARG A 8 -42.31 -16.69 24.20
C ARG A 8 -42.41 -15.55 23.18
N LYS A 9 -43.26 -14.55 23.44
CA LYS A 9 -43.38 -13.35 22.58
C LYS A 9 -42.14 -12.45 22.66
N TRP A 10 -41.57 -12.29 23.85
CA TRP A 10 -40.33 -11.53 24.03
C TRP A 10 -39.13 -12.25 23.42
N GLN A 11 -39.06 -13.59 23.52
CA GLN A 11 -38.04 -14.38 22.84
C GLN A 11 -38.10 -14.19 21.31
N ILE A 12 -39.29 -14.30 20.72
CA ILE A 12 -39.48 -14.04 19.27
C ILE A 12 -39.05 -12.62 18.91
N LEU A 13 -39.39 -11.62 19.74
CA LEU A 13 -39.00 -10.23 19.51
C LEU A 13 -37.46 -10.05 19.55
N TYR A 14 -36.77 -10.67 20.51
CA TYR A 14 -35.30 -10.63 20.58
C TYR A 14 -34.63 -11.30 19.38
N PHE A 15 -35.17 -12.43 18.89
CA PHE A 15 -34.66 -13.09 17.68
C PHE A 15 -34.83 -12.20 16.44
N LEU A 16 -35.96 -11.50 16.31
CA LEU A 16 -36.19 -10.57 15.19
C LEU A 16 -35.23 -9.38 15.22
N ILE A 17 -35.03 -8.77 16.39
CA ILE A 17 -34.10 -7.65 16.57
C ILE A 17 -32.65 -8.10 16.29
N GLY A 18 -32.25 -9.27 16.82
CA GLY A 18 -30.94 -9.85 16.56
C GLY A 18 -30.70 -10.14 15.07
N GLY A 19 -31.71 -10.66 14.37
CA GLY A 19 -31.65 -10.87 12.92
C GLY A 19 -31.44 -9.57 12.13
N ILE A 20 -32.14 -8.49 12.50
CA ILE A 20 -31.99 -7.17 11.87
C ILE A 20 -30.60 -6.58 12.11
N LEU A 21 -30.05 -6.75 13.31
CA LEU A 21 -28.69 -6.28 13.64
C LEU A 21 -27.62 -7.04 12.84
N ILE A 22 -27.74 -8.37 12.73
CA ILE A 22 -26.82 -9.20 11.93
C ILE A 22 -26.91 -8.83 10.44
N LEU A 23 -28.11 -8.64 9.91
CA LEU A 23 -28.31 -8.22 8.52
C LEU A 23 -27.74 -6.82 8.26
N SER A 24 -27.95 -5.87 9.17
CA SER A 24 -27.39 -4.51 9.06
C SER A 24 -25.87 -4.52 9.12
N PHE A 25 -25.27 -5.33 9.99
CA PHE A 25 -23.83 -5.48 10.10
C PHE A 25 -23.22 -6.14 8.85
N GLY A 26 -23.84 -7.21 8.36
CA GLY A 26 -23.44 -7.86 7.10
C GLY A 26 -23.56 -6.93 5.89
N PHE A 27 -24.61 -6.11 5.83
CA PHE A 27 -24.81 -5.13 4.75
C PHE A 27 -23.73 -4.02 4.77
N ASN A 28 -23.35 -3.51 5.95
CA ASN A 28 -22.27 -2.53 6.09
C ASN A 28 -20.91 -3.11 5.64
N ILE A 29 -20.61 -4.37 5.98
CA ILE A 29 -19.39 -5.04 5.53
C ILE A 29 -19.41 -5.25 4.00
N TRP A 30 -20.55 -5.68 3.44
CA TRP A 30 -20.68 -5.88 2.00
C TRP A 30 -20.56 -4.57 1.21
N GLN A 31 -21.16 -3.48 1.71
CA GLN A 31 -21.10 -2.17 1.07
C GLN A 31 -19.68 -1.58 1.11
N THR A 32 -18.96 -1.73 2.22
CA THR A 32 -17.56 -1.27 2.32
C THR A 32 -16.61 -2.08 1.43
N GLN A 33 -16.84 -3.39 1.27
CA GLN A 33 -16.08 -4.21 0.31
C GLN A 33 -16.35 -3.80 -1.14
N ARG A 34 -17.62 -3.56 -1.51
CA ARG A 34 -18.00 -3.07 -2.85
C ARG A 34 -17.34 -1.74 -3.20
N ALA A 35 -17.30 -0.80 -2.25
CA ALA A 35 -16.63 0.49 -2.46
C ALA A 35 -15.11 0.31 -2.70
N GLN A 36 -14.46 -0.61 -1.98
CA GLN A 36 -13.05 -0.93 -2.20
C GLN A 36 -12.81 -1.62 -3.55
N ASP A 37 -13.70 -2.53 -3.97
CA ASP A 37 -13.57 -3.23 -5.26
C ASP A 37 -13.83 -2.30 -6.46
N GLN A 38 -14.66 -1.27 -6.30
CA GLN A 38 -14.82 -0.20 -7.30
C GLN A 38 -13.56 0.67 -7.42
N LEU A 39 -12.82 0.90 -6.33
CA LEU A 39 -11.53 1.60 -6.40
C LEU A 39 -10.45 0.76 -7.12
N LYS A 40 -10.49 -0.57 -6.98
CA LYS A 40 -9.56 -1.49 -7.66
C LYS A 40 -9.73 -1.53 -9.17
N THR A 41 -10.91 -1.20 -9.69
CA THR A 41 -11.24 -1.36 -11.11
C THR A 41 -10.75 -0.23 -12.01
N GLN A 42 -9.97 0.72 -11.49
CA GLN A 42 -9.56 1.90 -12.25
C GLN A 42 -8.09 2.34 -12.07
N TYR A 43 -7.17 1.41 -11.77
CA TYR A 43 -5.74 1.74 -11.79
C TYR A 43 -5.18 1.67 -13.21
N VAL A 44 -4.45 2.71 -13.62
CA VAL A 44 -3.67 2.69 -14.86
C VAL A 44 -2.60 1.61 -14.73
N THR A 45 -2.62 0.66 -15.65
CA THR A 45 -1.59 -0.37 -15.74
C THR A 45 -0.45 0.16 -16.60
N SER A 46 0.71 0.37 -15.98
CA SER A 46 1.91 0.83 -16.66
C SER A 46 3.13 0.02 -16.23
N ASN A 47 4.16 -0.02 -17.06
CA ASN A 47 5.47 -0.52 -16.67
C ASN A 47 6.37 0.59 -16.10
N THR A 48 5.86 1.83 -16.01
CA THR A 48 6.54 2.96 -15.40
C THR A 48 6.64 2.76 -13.88
N PRO A 49 7.85 2.72 -13.30
CA PRO A 49 8.01 2.57 -11.87
C PRO A 49 7.65 3.84 -11.10
N THR A 50 7.15 3.66 -9.87
CA THR A 50 7.03 4.73 -8.88
C THR A 50 8.20 4.64 -7.91
N ILE A 51 8.99 5.71 -7.81
CA ILE A 51 10.09 5.82 -6.85
C ILE A 51 9.56 6.45 -5.56
N PHE A 52 9.79 5.76 -4.44
CA PHE A 52 9.59 6.27 -3.10
C PHE A 52 10.95 6.63 -2.49
N LEU A 53 11.03 7.85 -1.92
CA LEU A 53 12.24 8.39 -1.31
C LEU A 53 11.86 9.11 -0.01
N HIS A 54 12.50 8.75 1.09
CA HIS A 54 12.31 9.41 2.37
C HIS A 54 12.93 10.82 2.41
N GLY A 55 12.38 11.68 3.28
CA GLY A 55 12.94 13.00 3.57
C GLY A 55 14.14 12.98 4.54
N TRP A 56 14.54 14.18 4.99
CA TRP A 56 15.63 14.38 5.94
C TRP A 56 15.41 13.61 7.26
N SER A 57 16.45 12.94 7.73
CA SER A 57 16.51 12.15 8.96
C SER A 57 15.50 10.99 9.03
N SER A 58 14.90 10.64 7.90
CA SER A 58 13.96 9.53 7.78
C SER A 58 14.64 8.27 7.23
N SER A 59 13.86 7.22 6.99
CA SER A 59 14.28 5.93 6.44
C SER A 59 13.11 5.29 5.71
N LEU A 60 13.30 4.10 5.13
CA LEU A 60 12.26 3.27 4.48
C LEU A 60 10.98 3.06 5.31
N ARG A 61 11.00 3.37 6.60
CA ARG A 61 9.81 3.32 7.45
C ARG A 61 8.78 4.38 7.08
N SER A 62 9.18 5.55 6.58
CA SER A 62 8.24 6.62 6.22
C SER A 62 7.34 6.28 5.04
N GLU A 63 7.78 5.37 4.19
CA GLU A 63 7.10 4.97 2.96
C GLU A 63 6.30 3.69 3.17
N LYS A 64 6.44 3.03 4.33
CA LYS A 64 5.86 1.72 4.61
C LYS A 64 4.36 1.69 4.36
N ASP A 65 3.63 2.66 4.90
CA ASP A 65 2.16 2.62 4.88
C ASP A 65 1.63 2.92 3.48
N MET A 66 2.25 3.85 2.75
CA MET A 66 1.90 4.11 1.34
C MET A 66 2.17 2.90 0.46
N VAL A 67 3.34 2.26 0.59
CA VAL A 67 3.65 1.06 -0.19
C VAL A 67 2.72 -0.09 0.20
N SER A 68 2.44 -0.27 1.49
CA SER A 68 1.53 -1.32 1.95
C SER A 68 0.11 -1.09 1.43
N ALA A 69 -0.38 0.14 1.41
CA ALA A 69 -1.70 0.46 0.86
C ALA A 69 -1.75 0.17 -0.65
N ALA A 70 -0.69 0.52 -1.39
CA ALA A 70 -0.59 0.21 -2.82
C ALA A 70 -0.51 -1.30 -3.10
N GLU A 71 0.15 -2.07 -2.24
CA GLU A 71 0.24 -3.54 -2.33
C GLU A 71 -1.11 -4.20 -1.98
N VAL A 72 -1.76 -3.79 -0.88
CA VAL A 72 -3.04 -4.35 -0.40
C VAL A 72 -4.19 -4.04 -1.37
N SER A 73 -4.19 -2.85 -1.99
CA SER A 73 -5.18 -2.50 -3.01
C SER A 73 -4.93 -3.21 -4.35
N GLY A 74 -3.75 -3.81 -4.56
CA GLY A 74 -3.34 -4.37 -5.84
C GLY A 74 -2.95 -3.31 -6.88
N ALA A 75 -2.84 -2.03 -6.49
CA ALA A 75 -2.47 -0.94 -7.38
C ALA A 75 -1.02 -1.05 -7.88
N ALA A 76 -0.11 -1.59 -7.06
CA ALA A 76 1.31 -1.68 -7.35
C ALA A 76 1.99 -2.78 -6.51
N SER A 77 3.22 -3.14 -6.85
CA SER A 77 4.01 -4.11 -6.07
C SER A 77 5.44 -3.68 -5.89
N ARG A 78 6.01 -3.86 -4.70
CA ARG A 78 7.43 -3.60 -4.44
C ARG A 78 8.31 -4.58 -5.19
N ARG A 79 9.24 -4.06 -6.00
CA ARG A 79 10.14 -4.87 -6.85
C ARG A 79 11.62 -4.66 -6.56
N MET A 80 11.99 -3.49 -6.06
CA MET A 80 13.39 -3.10 -5.90
C MET A 80 13.59 -2.18 -4.70
N ILE A 81 14.72 -2.36 -4.01
CA ILE A 81 15.23 -1.43 -3.01
C ILE A 81 16.65 -1.02 -3.44
N ILE A 82 16.91 0.28 -3.48
CA ILE A 82 18.20 0.86 -3.84
C ILE A 82 18.71 1.64 -2.63
N HIS A 83 19.80 1.17 -2.04
CA HIS A 83 20.54 1.93 -1.05
C HIS A 83 21.58 2.80 -1.75
N VAL A 84 21.55 4.09 -1.48
CA VAL A 84 22.63 5.02 -1.81
C VAL A 84 23.51 5.17 -0.58
N ARG A 85 24.71 4.59 -0.64
CA ARG A 85 25.70 4.69 0.45
C ARG A 85 26.17 6.14 0.61
N PRO A 86 26.76 6.53 1.76
CA PRO A 86 27.26 7.90 1.98
C PRO A 86 28.27 8.39 0.93
N ASN A 87 29.00 7.47 0.29
CA ASN A 87 29.92 7.77 -0.81
C ASN A 87 29.26 7.73 -2.22
N GLY A 88 27.93 7.69 -2.28
CA GLY A 88 27.16 7.62 -3.52
C GLY A 88 27.19 6.27 -4.25
N LYS A 89 27.78 5.20 -3.69
CA LYS A 89 27.70 3.86 -4.29
C LYS A 89 26.28 3.30 -4.14
N LEU A 90 25.76 2.72 -5.21
CA LEU A 90 24.43 2.11 -5.23
C LEU A 90 24.51 0.63 -4.85
N LYS A 91 23.74 0.19 -3.86
CA LYS A 91 23.50 -1.22 -3.57
C LYS A 91 22.05 -1.53 -3.92
N VAL A 92 21.84 -2.36 -4.93
CA VAL A 92 20.53 -2.69 -5.47
C VAL A 92 20.12 -4.10 -5.02
N THR A 93 18.91 -4.22 -4.48
CA THR A 93 18.26 -5.50 -4.15
C THR A 93 16.96 -5.59 -4.94
N GLY A 94 16.72 -6.72 -5.60
CA GLY A 94 15.56 -6.91 -6.48
C GLY A 94 15.84 -6.52 -7.93
N THR A 95 14.78 -6.46 -8.74
CA THR A 95 14.89 -6.23 -10.20
C THR A 95 13.59 -5.67 -10.76
N ILE A 96 13.67 -5.03 -11.94
CA ILE A 96 12.49 -4.60 -12.72
C ILE A 96 12.58 -5.21 -14.11
N LYS A 97 11.43 -5.64 -14.63
CA LYS A 97 11.27 -6.18 -15.98
C LYS A 97 10.11 -5.46 -16.67
N LYS A 98 10.16 -5.35 -18.00
CA LYS A 98 9.17 -4.62 -18.81
C LYS A 98 7.72 -5.08 -18.65
N TRP A 99 7.50 -6.32 -18.23
CA TRP A 99 6.17 -6.91 -18.02
C TRP A 99 5.62 -6.67 -16.61
N MET A 100 6.43 -6.16 -15.67
CA MET A 100 5.96 -5.89 -14.32
C MET A 100 5.06 -4.65 -14.33
N VAL A 101 3.84 -4.82 -13.82
CA VAL A 101 2.85 -3.74 -13.71
C VAL A 101 3.12 -2.93 -12.44
N ASN A 102 3.10 -1.61 -12.58
CA ASN A 102 3.25 -0.59 -11.55
C ASN A 102 4.32 -0.95 -10.51
N PRO A 103 5.60 -1.12 -10.93
CA PRO A 103 6.66 -1.53 -10.01
C PRO A 103 7.02 -0.40 -9.04
N ILE A 104 7.04 -0.70 -7.74
CA ILE A 104 7.55 0.21 -6.72
C ILE A 104 9.04 0.00 -6.52
N ILE A 105 9.79 1.11 -6.56
CA ILE A 105 11.21 1.20 -6.21
C ILE A 105 11.33 2.02 -4.93
N LEU A 106 12.00 1.48 -3.92
CA LEU A 106 12.32 2.21 -2.69
C LEU A 106 13.77 2.65 -2.72
N VAL A 107 14.01 3.95 -2.63
CA VAL A 107 15.36 4.52 -2.56
C VAL A 107 15.64 4.96 -1.13
N ARG A 108 16.72 4.44 -0.55
CA ARG A 108 17.20 4.83 0.78
C ARG A 108 18.52 5.58 0.65
N MET A 109 18.56 6.79 1.19
CA MET A 109 19.81 7.52 1.40
C MET A 109 20.41 7.06 2.73
N ASP A 110 21.50 6.29 2.70
CA ASP A 110 22.11 5.78 3.93
C ASP A 110 22.70 6.92 4.78
N ASN A 111 23.21 7.98 4.15
CA ASN A 111 23.41 9.28 4.80
C ASN A 111 22.11 10.10 4.68
N ASN A 112 21.17 9.84 5.58
CA ASN A 112 19.87 10.50 5.61
C ASN A 112 19.91 11.94 6.14
N ARG A 113 21.09 12.58 6.23
CA ARG A 113 21.24 14.01 6.56
C ARG A 113 22.17 14.77 5.60
N ALA A 114 22.41 14.23 4.41
CA ALA A 114 23.32 14.82 3.43
C ALA A 114 22.81 16.14 2.80
N GLY A 115 21.53 16.46 2.94
CA GLY A 115 20.91 17.66 2.39
C GLY A 115 20.39 17.49 0.95
N GLU A 116 19.46 18.36 0.57
CA GLU A 116 18.68 18.24 -0.68
C GLU A 116 19.54 18.27 -1.95
N VAL A 117 20.59 19.10 -1.99
CA VAL A 117 21.52 19.16 -3.13
C VAL A 117 22.17 17.80 -3.37
N GLN A 118 22.66 17.17 -2.29
CA GLN A 118 23.29 15.86 -2.39
C GLN A 118 22.28 14.77 -2.74
N TYR A 119 21.05 14.86 -2.25
CA TYR A 119 19.96 13.95 -2.63
C TYR A 119 19.62 14.06 -4.11
N ALA A 120 19.56 15.26 -4.68
CA ALA A 120 19.32 15.47 -6.10
C ALA A 120 20.41 14.80 -6.95
N HIS A 121 21.69 14.95 -6.58
CA HIS A 121 22.79 14.27 -7.26
C HIS A 121 22.68 12.74 -7.19
N TRP A 122 22.37 12.21 -6.01
CA TRP A 122 22.23 10.77 -5.80
C TRP A 122 21.01 10.19 -6.50
N LEU A 123 19.87 10.89 -6.46
CA LEU A 123 18.66 10.49 -7.16
C LEU A 123 18.87 10.53 -8.67
N THR A 124 19.57 11.55 -9.19
CA THR A 124 19.96 11.59 -10.62
C THR A 124 20.79 10.36 -11.00
N LYS A 125 21.73 9.94 -10.15
CA LYS A 125 22.53 8.72 -10.37
C LYS A 125 21.66 7.47 -10.37
N VAL A 126 20.69 7.38 -9.47
CA VAL A 126 19.70 6.30 -9.44
C VAL A 126 18.89 6.26 -10.73
N CYS A 127 18.32 7.39 -11.17
CA CYS A 127 17.53 7.48 -12.41
C CYS A 127 18.36 7.11 -13.64
N LYS A 128 19.61 7.57 -13.74
CA LYS A 128 20.52 7.16 -14.84
C LYS A 128 20.75 5.65 -14.85
N MET A 129 20.99 5.05 -13.68
CA MET A 129 21.18 3.60 -13.56
C MET A 129 19.90 2.84 -13.95
N LEU A 130 18.73 3.31 -13.51
CA LEU A 130 17.43 2.72 -13.88
C LEU A 130 17.21 2.77 -15.39
N LYS A 131 17.47 3.92 -16.01
CA LYS A 131 17.34 4.11 -17.45
C LYS A 131 18.28 3.21 -18.25
N GLN A 132 19.55 3.15 -17.86
CA GLN A 132 20.56 2.38 -18.59
C GLN A 132 20.40 0.87 -18.42
N LYS A 133 20.10 0.39 -17.20
CA LYS A 133 20.10 -1.04 -16.90
C LYS A 133 18.73 -1.69 -17.10
N TYR A 134 17.65 -0.99 -16.75
CA TYR A 134 16.30 -1.55 -16.74
C TYR A 134 15.39 -0.95 -17.82
N HIS A 135 15.85 0.09 -18.53
CA HIS A 135 15.12 0.77 -19.62
C HIS A 135 13.80 1.41 -19.17
N VAL A 136 13.73 1.78 -17.89
CA VAL A 136 12.60 2.51 -17.27
C VAL A 136 12.99 3.92 -16.91
#